data_AF-A0A3D8ME76-F1
#
_entry.id   AF-A0A3D8ME76-F1
#
_cell.length_a   1.000
_cell.length_b   1.000
_cell.length_c   1.000
_cell.angle_alpha   90.00
_cell.angle_beta   90.00
_cell.angle_gamma   90.00
#
_symmetry.space_group_name_H-M   'P 1'
#
loop_
_entity.id
_entity.type
_entity.pdbx_description
1 polymer ?
#
loop_
_entity_poly.entity_id
_entity_poly.type
_entity_poly.pdbx_seq_one_letter_code
_entity_poly.pdbx_strand_id
1 'polypeptide(L)'
;MSLYNLRKSRPTDNRNAVSVDEFIEDAIHYASGYQGAAKKAASHAWPDDFELGEIIPFFNQQEGTKPMRRATFTLTESCIDKLAELAEQTGIPRSRLIRIWADQQAKQKQHTNLLCSTVP
;
A
#
# COMPACT_ATOMS: atom_id res chain seq x y z
N MET A 1 16.43 28.58 -3.91
CA MET A 1 17.33 27.40 -4.11
C MET A 1 17.37 27.08 -5.60
N SER A 2 18.56 26.98 -6.21
CA SER A 2 18.77 26.85 -7.67
C SER A 2 18.66 25.40 -8.15
N LEU A 3 17.88 25.15 -9.21
CA LEU A 3 17.60 23.82 -9.80
C LEU A 3 18.68 23.31 -10.78
N TYR A 4 19.84 23.98 -10.85
CA TYR A 4 20.87 23.75 -11.87
C TYR A 4 21.60 22.39 -11.75
N ASN A 5 21.42 21.65 -10.65
CA ASN A 5 22.14 20.40 -10.40
C ASN A 5 21.33 19.12 -10.63
N LEU A 6 20.10 19.17 -11.16
CA LEU A 6 19.37 17.95 -11.53
C LEU A 6 19.82 17.41 -12.90
N ARG A 7 21.12 17.14 -13.04
CA ARG A 7 21.66 16.38 -14.18
C ARG A 7 21.28 14.91 -13.98
N LYS A 8 20.29 14.45 -14.74
CA LYS A 8 19.79 13.07 -14.72
C LYS A 8 20.87 12.10 -15.24
N SER A 9 21.75 11.63 -14.35
CA SER A 9 22.62 10.49 -14.66
C SER A 9 21.75 9.24 -14.76
N ARG A 10 21.56 8.73 -15.97
CA ARG A 10 20.94 7.42 -16.18
C ARG A 10 21.94 6.36 -15.69
N PRO A 11 21.59 5.49 -14.73
CA PRO A 11 22.42 4.31 -14.48
C PRO A 11 22.38 3.42 -15.74
N THR A 12 23.53 2.87 -16.12
CA THR A 12 23.63 1.91 -17.22
C THR A 12 22.89 0.64 -16.81
N ASP A 13 21.96 0.20 -17.66
CA ASP A 13 21.12 -0.98 -17.48
C ASP A 13 21.99 -2.25 -17.55
N ASN A 14 22.37 -2.79 -16.39
CA ASN A 14 23.20 -4.00 -16.30
C ASN A 14 22.33 -5.26 -16.37
N ARG A 15 21.48 -5.38 -17.40
CA ARG A 15 20.74 -6.62 -17.63
C ARG A 15 21.71 -7.65 -18.19
N ASN A 16 21.90 -8.74 -17.45
CA ASN A 16 22.59 -9.91 -17.97
C ASN A 16 21.86 -10.41 -19.22
N ALA A 17 22.62 -10.77 -20.26
CA ALA A 17 22.03 -11.36 -21.45
C ALA A 17 21.43 -12.73 -21.07
N VAL A 18 20.10 -12.83 -21.14
CA VAL A 18 19.35 -14.07 -20.92
C VAL A 18 19.56 -14.99 -22.12
N SER A 19 19.79 -16.27 -21.88
CA SER A 19 19.94 -17.26 -22.96
C SER A 19 18.58 -17.56 -23.63
N VAL A 20 18.61 -18.06 -24.87
CA VAL A 20 17.36 -18.39 -25.60
C VAL A 20 16.56 -19.46 -24.88
N ASP A 21 17.22 -20.49 -24.35
CA ASP A 21 16.56 -21.58 -23.63
C ASP A 21 15.90 -21.09 -22.32
N GLU A 22 16.58 -20.20 -21.58
CA GLU A 22 16.06 -19.59 -20.36
C GLU A 22 14.82 -18.70 -20.65
N PHE A 23 14.83 -17.95 -21.75
CA PHE A 23 13.68 -17.15 -22.16
C PHE A 23 12.47 -18.03 -22.55
N ILE A 24 12.71 -19.15 -23.23
CA ILE A 24 11.66 -20.09 -23.64
C ILE A 24 11.04 -20.76 -22.41
N GLU A 25 11.87 -21.21 -21.47
CA GLU A 25 11.38 -21.82 -20.22
C GLU A 25 10.54 -20.85 -19.40
N ASP A 26 10.98 -19.59 -19.24
CA ASP A 26 10.24 -18.58 -18.50
C ASP A 26 8.89 -18.25 -19.19
N ALA A 27 8.87 -18.19 -20.53
CA ALA A 27 7.64 -17.99 -21.30
C ALA A 27 6.64 -19.15 -21.13
N ILE A 28 7.11 -20.40 -21.07
CA ILE A 28 6.26 -21.58 -20.84
C ILE A 28 5.68 -21.57 -19.42
N HIS A 29 6.50 -21.24 -18.42
CA HIS A 29 6.04 -21.09 -17.04
C HIS A 29 4.99 -19.97 -16.90
N TYR A 30 5.19 -18.84 -17.59
CA TYR A 30 4.23 -17.76 -17.64
C TYR A 30 2.91 -18.19 -18.31
N ALA A 31 2.98 -18.83 -19.48
CA ALA A 31 1.79 -19.28 -20.22
C ALA A 31 0.97 -20.34 -19.47
N SER A 32 1.63 -21.17 -18.65
CA SER A 32 0.97 -22.17 -17.81
C SER A 32 0.34 -21.60 -16.53
N GLY A 33 0.57 -20.32 -16.21
CA GLY A 33 0.08 -19.68 -14.99
C GLY A 33 0.79 -20.17 -13.72
N TYR A 34 1.99 -20.74 -13.85
CA TYR A 34 2.72 -21.33 -12.75
C TYR A 34 3.41 -20.25 -11.88
N GLN A 35 2.75 -19.87 -10.78
CA GLN A 35 3.22 -18.84 -9.83
C GLN A 35 4.23 -19.34 -8.77
N GLY A 36 4.72 -20.57 -8.88
CA GLY A 36 5.48 -21.26 -7.82
C GLY A 36 6.95 -20.88 -7.67
N ALA A 37 7.56 -20.18 -8.64
CA ALA A 37 9.01 -19.93 -8.68
C ALA A 37 9.42 -18.45 -8.57
N ALA A 38 8.47 -17.52 -8.40
CA ALA A 38 8.73 -16.08 -8.26
C ALA A 38 9.44 -15.67 -6.95
N LYS A 39 10.14 -16.60 -6.28
CA LYS A 39 10.98 -16.33 -5.11
C LYS A 39 12.48 -16.33 -5.40
N LYS A 40 12.91 -16.68 -6.62
CA LYS A 40 14.35 -16.71 -6.98
C LYS A 40 14.78 -15.74 -8.10
N ALA A 41 13.84 -15.10 -8.79
CA ALA A 41 14.13 -14.06 -9.80
C ALA A 41 13.72 -12.64 -9.36
N ALA A 42 13.39 -12.44 -8.08
CA ALA A 42 13.04 -11.13 -7.51
C ALA A 42 14.26 -10.29 -7.10
N SER A 43 15.39 -10.39 -7.81
CA SER A 43 16.49 -9.43 -7.65
C SER A 43 16.41 -8.26 -8.62
N HIS A 44 15.43 -8.21 -9.54
CA HIS A 44 15.20 -7.07 -10.44
C HIS A 44 13.71 -6.83 -10.71
N ALA A 45 12.96 -6.51 -9.65
CA ALA A 45 11.77 -5.67 -9.76
C ALA A 45 12.11 -4.35 -9.07
N TRP A 46 11.85 -3.24 -9.77
CA TRP A 46 11.78 -1.83 -9.35
C TRP A 46 12.19 -1.52 -7.89
N PRO A 47 13.09 -0.55 -7.64
CA PRO A 47 13.39 -0.16 -6.26
C PRO A 47 12.11 0.36 -5.60
N ASP A 48 11.51 -0.50 -4.78
CA ASP A 48 10.67 -0.11 -3.67
C ASP A 48 11.63 0.55 -2.68
N ASP A 49 11.97 1.83 -2.92
CA ASP A 49 12.61 2.68 -1.94
C ASP A 49 11.59 2.96 -0.82
N PHE A 50 11.32 1.93 -0.02
CA PHE A 50 10.79 2.10 1.32
C PHE A 50 11.31 0.96 2.19
N GLU A 51 12.49 1.17 2.76
CA GLU A 51 12.95 0.44 3.95
C GLU A 51 11.92 0.65 5.07
N LEU A 52 10.92 -0.22 5.12
CA LEU A 52 10.11 -0.41 6.31
C LEU A 52 10.95 -1.21 7.30
N GLY A 53 11.71 -0.46 8.09
CA GLY A 53 12.21 -0.91 9.37
C GLY A 53 11.08 -1.60 10.14
N GLU A 54 11.45 -2.75 10.69
CA GLU A 54 10.92 -3.39 11.89
C GLU A 54 9.70 -2.72 12.58
N ILE A 55 8.69 -3.55 12.83
CA ILE A 55 7.55 -3.40 13.75
C ILE A 55 6.28 -2.76 13.16
N ILE A 56 5.58 -3.49 12.27
CA ILE A 56 4.10 -3.57 12.37
C ILE A 56 3.69 -5.02 12.08
N PRO A 57 3.07 -5.75 13.04
CA PRO A 57 2.65 -7.13 12.82
C PRO A 57 1.60 -7.19 11.71
N PHE A 58 1.98 -7.88 10.63
CA PHE A 58 1.16 -8.67 9.71
C PHE A 58 -0.37 -8.62 9.97
N PHE A 59 -1.06 -7.62 9.42
CA PHE A 59 -2.52 -7.69 9.18
C PHE A 59 -2.76 -8.38 7.83
N ASN A 60 -2.37 -9.65 7.75
CA ASN A 60 -2.76 -10.54 6.66
C ASN A 60 -3.97 -11.33 7.15
N GLN A 61 -5.18 -10.80 6.90
CA GLN A 61 -6.35 -11.64 6.81
C GLN A 61 -7.22 -11.15 5.66
N GLN A 62 -7.20 -11.96 4.62
CA GLN A 62 -7.87 -11.79 3.34
C GLN A 62 -9.38 -11.88 3.54
N GLU A 63 -10.07 -10.76 3.35
CA GLU A 63 -11.46 -10.75 2.89
C GLU A 63 -11.42 -10.35 1.39
N GLY A 64 -11.30 -11.39 0.55
CA GLY A 64 -11.68 -11.42 -0.89
C GLY A 64 -11.19 -10.29 -1.80
N THR A 65 -10.03 -10.48 -2.43
CA THR A 65 -9.61 -10.20 -3.85
C THR A 65 -10.20 -9.04 -4.65
N LYS A 66 -10.95 -8.12 -4.05
CA LYS A 66 -11.60 -7.01 -4.75
C LYS A 66 -10.79 -5.76 -4.49
N PRO A 67 -10.49 -4.96 -5.53
CA PRO A 67 -9.82 -3.69 -5.34
C PRO A 67 -10.63 -2.81 -4.39
N MET A 68 -9.93 -2.14 -3.46
CA MET A 68 -10.54 -1.15 -2.59
C MET A 68 -11.18 -0.04 -3.45
N ARG A 69 -12.45 0.27 -3.18
CA ARG A 69 -13.15 1.36 -3.87
C ARG A 69 -12.80 2.69 -3.22
N ARG A 70 -12.56 3.72 -4.05
CA ARG A 70 -12.40 5.09 -3.57
C ARG A 70 -13.75 5.70 -3.22
N ALA A 71 -13.81 6.46 -2.12
CA ALA A 71 -14.96 7.24 -1.70
C ALA A 71 -14.50 8.63 -1.25
N THR A 72 -15.39 9.60 -1.39
CA THR A 72 -15.18 10.98 -0.92
C THR A 72 -16.19 11.25 0.20
N PHE A 73 -15.73 11.84 1.29
CA PHE A 73 -16.54 12.15 2.45
C PHE A 73 -16.37 13.62 2.81
N THR A 74 -17.42 14.25 3.32
CA THR A 74 -17.35 15.58 3.90
C THR A 74 -17.04 15.43 5.38
N LEU A 75 -15.95 16.04 5.84
CA LEU A 75 -15.53 16.04 7.24
C LEU A 75 -15.45 17.49 7.72
N THR A 76 -15.71 17.71 9.01
CA THR A 76 -15.44 19.00 9.64
C THR A 76 -13.95 19.27 9.69
N GLU A 77 -13.55 20.54 9.68
CA GLU A 77 -12.14 20.96 9.76
C GLU A 77 -11.47 20.37 11.01
N SER A 78 -12.15 20.46 12.17
CA SER A 78 -11.69 19.87 13.42
C SER A 78 -11.46 18.34 13.38
N CYS A 79 -12.18 17.62 12.52
CA CYS A 79 -11.98 16.18 12.33
C CYS A 79 -10.76 15.90 11.47
N ILE A 80 -10.54 16.72 10.42
CA ILE A 80 -9.37 16.64 9.56
C ILE A 80 -8.08 16.87 10.37
N ASP A 81 -8.09 17.87 11.25
CA ASP A 81 -6.95 18.20 12.12
C ASP A 81 -6.60 17.04 13.07
N LYS A 82 -7.61 16.49 13.75
CA LYS A 82 -7.43 15.32 14.64
C LYS A 82 -6.85 14.12 13.89
N LEU A 83 -7.34 13.85 12.67
CA LEU A 83 -6.79 12.77 11.85
C LEU A 83 -5.37 13.04 11.38
N ALA A 84 -5.01 14.32 11.15
CA ALA A 84 -3.65 14.72 10.80
C ALA A 84 -2.68 14.52 11.97
N GLU A 85 -3.04 15.00 13.15
CA GLU A 85 -2.24 14.86 14.37
C GLU A 85 -2.00 13.38 14.70
N LEU A 86 -3.06 12.55 14.66
CA LEU A 86 -2.94 11.11 14.90
C LEU A 86 -2.04 10.42 13.85
N ALA A 87 -2.11 10.84 12.59
CA ALA A 87 -1.27 10.28 11.54
C ALA A 87 0.21 10.63 11.74
N GLU A 88 0.52 11.84 12.20
CA GLU A 88 1.88 12.28 12.51
C GLU A 88 2.44 11.53 13.73
N GLN A 89 1.65 11.39 14.79
CA GLN A 89 2.06 10.71 16.02
C GLN A 89 2.27 9.19 15.84
N THR A 90 1.43 8.54 15.02
CA THR A 90 1.44 7.07 14.87
C THR A 90 2.15 6.58 13.62
N GLY A 91 2.40 7.46 12.64
CA GLY A 91 2.84 7.09 11.30
C GLY A 91 1.77 6.39 10.46
N ILE A 92 0.54 6.24 10.95
CA ILE A 92 -0.55 5.56 10.23
C ILE A 92 -1.27 6.58 9.33
N PRO A 93 -1.43 6.32 8.02
CA PRO A 93 -2.10 7.26 7.13
C PRO A 93 -3.59 7.43 7.47
N ARG A 94 -4.11 8.65 7.27
CA ARG A 94 -5.50 9.03 7.61
C ARG A 94 -6.56 8.05 7.11
N SER A 95 -6.45 7.58 5.86
CA SER A 95 -7.38 6.61 5.28
C SER A 95 -7.36 5.24 5.95
N ARG A 96 -6.25 4.85 6.58
CA ARG A 96 -6.13 3.63 7.36
C ARG A 96 -6.72 3.81 8.76
N LEU A 97 -6.51 4.97 9.39
CA LEU A 97 -7.16 5.31 10.66
C LEU A 97 -8.69 5.23 10.55
N ILE A 98 -9.27 5.81 9.49
CA ILE A 98 -10.73 5.75 9.25
C ILE A 98 -11.22 4.30 9.12
N ARG A 99 -10.49 3.44 8.41
CA ARG A 99 -10.84 2.01 8.27
C ARG A 99 -10.79 1.28 9.62
N ILE A 100 -9.71 1.45 10.37
CA ILE A 100 -9.55 0.84 11.70
C ILE A 100 -10.71 1.28 12.62
N TRP A 101 -11.02 2.57 12.63
CA TRP A 101 -12.11 3.11 13.44
C TRP A 101 -13.46 2.52 13.02
N ALA A 102 -13.76 2.45 11.73
CA ALA A 102 -14.99 1.85 11.22
C ALA A 102 -15.13 0.38 11.63
N ASP A 103 -14.05 -0.40 11.53
CA ASP A 103 -14.03 -1.81 11.97
C ASP A 103 -14.26 -1.95 13.48
N GLN A 104 -13.68 -1.05 14.28
CA GLN A 104 -13.89 -1.02 15.73
C GLN A 104 -15.35 -0.71 16.08
N GLN A 105 -15.95 0.29 15.44
CA GLN A 105 -17.37 0.64 15.64
C GLN A 105 -18.30 -0.52 15.25
N ALA A 106 -18.01 -1.20 14.14
CA ALA A 106 -18.76 -2.37 13.69
C ALA A 106 -18.70 -3.53 14.70
N LYS A 107 -17.51 -3.81 15.25
CA LYS A 107 -17.33 -4.85 16.29
C LYS A 107 -18.09 -4.51 17.58
N GLN A 108 -18.12 -3.24 17.96
CA GLN A 108 -18.77 -2.77 19.18
C GLN A 108 -20.32 -2.75 19.09
N LYS A 109 -20.90 -2.91 17.89
CA LYS A 109 -22.36 -2.86 17.62
C LYS A 109 -23.05 -1.56 18.10
N GLN A 110 -22.29 -0.50 18.38
CA GLN A 110 -22.79 0.79 18.91
C GLN A 110 -23.40 1.68 17.82
N HIS A 111 -24.14 1.12 16.86
CA HIS A 111 -24.70 1.89 15.75
C HIS A 111 -25.91 2.75 16.17
N THR A 112 -26.58 2.40 17.28
CA THR A 112 -27.76 3.10 17.78
C THR A 112 -27.45 4.53 18.24
N ASN A 113 -26.25 4.77 18.75
CA ASN A 113 -25.84 6.10 19.24
C ASN A 113 -25.59 7.10 18.11
N LEU A 114 -25.35 6.62 16.88
CA LEU A 114 -25.15 7.47 15.70
C LEU A 114 -26.45 8.12 15.23
N LEU A 115 -27.61 7.53 15.56
CA LEU A 115 -28.92 8.06 15.17
C LEU A 115 -29.38 9.25 16.02
N CYS A 116 -28.74 9.47 17.19
CA CYS A 116 -29.13 10.50 18.14
C CYS A 116 -28.09 11.62 18.28
N SER A 117 -26.88 11.46 17.72
CA SER A 117 -25.85 12.50 17.76
C SER A 117 -26.12 13.56 16.71
N THR A 118 -26.48 14.77 17.14
CA THR A 118 -26.55 15.93 16.26
C THR A 118 -25.12 16.34 15.88
N VAL A 119 -24.76 16.20 14.61
CA VAL A 119 -23.56 16.83 14.05
C VAL A 119 -23.89 18.32 13.86
N PRO A 120 -23.04 19.26 14.32
CA PRO A 120 -23.26 20.68 14.13
C PRO A 120 -23.23 21.09 12.65
#